data_AF-A0A7Y3BA92-F1
#
_entry.id   AF-A0A7Y3BA92-F1
#
_cell.length_a   1.000
_cell.length_b   1.000
_cell.length_c   1.000
_cell.angle_alpha   90.00
_cell.angle_beta   90.00
_cell.angle_gamma   90.00
#
_symmetry.space_group_name_H-M   'P 1'
#
loop_
_entity.id
_entity.type
_entity.pdbx_description
1 polymer ?
#
loop_
_entity_poly.entity_id
_entity_poly.type
_entity_poly.pdbx_seq_one_letter_code
_entity_poly.pdbx_strand_id
1 'polypeptide(L)'
;QAGGSTDSSFLQAIVVGLTNLVFTLVAIWLIDRLGRKPLLLIGTSFMTIALLMATFAFNNASYDFNENTLNKISDPEIKTALADLRGKSFDGQSVLFTEVQTKLNEEQFLKFKRNEITNFIQINATLVLIAILLYVASFAISLGPVMWTLISEIFPSKIKGIAISVVGFFNSLVSFSVTQVFPWELSNLGPTVTFAIYALLSFIAILFVYKYVIETKGKTLEELEESLIRA
;
A
#
# COMPACT_ATOMS: atom_id res chain seq x y z
N GLN A 1 13.48 -27.35 -6.35
CA GLN A 1 12.46 -26.71 -7.20
C GLN A 1 12.56 -25.20 -6.98
N ALA A 2 13.35 -24.49 -7.78
CA ALA A 2 13.70 -23.08 -7.51
C ALA A 2 13.76 -22.18 -8.77
N GLY A 3 13.24 -22.66 -9.92
CA GLY A 3 13.33 -21.92 -11.19
C GLY A 3 12.07 -21.15 -11.60
N GLY A 4 10.86 -21.69 -11.38
CA GLY A 4 9.64 -21.11 -11.96
C GLY A 4 8.96 -19.99 -11.17
N SER A 5 9.09 -19.97 -9.84
CA SER A 5 8.39 -18.98 -9.00
C SER A 5 9.16 -17.66 -8.88
N THR A 6 10.49 -17.70 -8.87
CA THR A 6 11.36 -16.53 -8.71
C THR A 6 11.31 -15.60 -9.93
N ASP A 7 11.20 -16.17 -11.13
CA ASP A 7 11.04 -15.40 -12.36
C ASP A 7 9.75 -14.58 -12.33
N SER A 8 8.66 -15.15 -11.80
CA SER A 8 7.37 -14.44 -11.75
C SER A 8 7.36 -13.26 -10.77
N SER A 9 7.96 -13.40 -9.59
CA SER A 9 8.05 -12.30 -8.61
C SER A 9 9.05 -11.21 -9.05
N PHE A 10 10.15 -11.62 -9.70
CA PHE A 10 11.11 -10.68 -10.28
C PHE A 10 10.52 -9.92 -11.48
N LEU A 11 9.81 -10.61 -12.39
CA LEU A 11 9.10 -9.97 -13.49
C LEU A 11 8.01 -9.02 -12.99
N GLN A 12 7.27 -9.38 -11.92
CA GLN A 12 6.31 -8.48 -11.30
C GLN A 12 6.99 -7.20 -10.77
N ALA A 13 8.13 -7.31 -10.11
CA ALA A 13 8.88 -6.15 -9.64
C ALA A 13 9.34 -5.24 -10.81
N ILE A 14 9.82 -5.84 -11.91
CA ILE A 14 10.16 -5.09 -13.13
C ILE A 14 8.95 -4.37 -13.70
N VAL A 15 7.81 -5.07 -13.83
CA VAL A 15 6.58 -4.50 -14.37
C VAL A 15 6.08 -3.34 -13.51
N VAL A 16 6.14 -3.47 -12.17
CA VAL A 16 5.80 -2.40 -11.23
C VAL A 16 6.74 -1.20 -11.41
N GLY A 17 8.05 -1.43 -11.51
CA GLY A 17 9.04 -0.36 -11.73
C GLY A 17 8.85 0.37 -13.06
N LEU A 18 8.60 -0.38 -14.15
CA LEU A 18 8.33 0.19 -15.47
C LEU A 18 7.01 0.99 -15.49
N THR A 19 5.98 0.46 -14.85
CA THR A 19 4.68 1.14 -14.67
C THR A 19 4.91 2.49 -13.98
N ASN A 20 5.64 2.51 -12.87
CA ASN A 20 5.96 3.74 -12.16
C ASN A 20 6.69 4.77 -13.06
N LEU A 21 7.68 4.32 -13.83
CA LEU A 21 8.43 5.18 -14.74
C LEU A 21 7.54 5.80 -15.83
N VAL A 22 6.76 4.96 -16.53
CA VAL A 22 5.87 5.41 -17.62
C VAL A 22 4.85 6.41 -17.10
N PHE A 23 4.20 6.10 -15.97
CA PHE A 23 3.18 6.98 -15.41
C PHE A 23 3.76 8.27 -14.82
N THR A 24 5.01 8.26 -14.35
CA THR A 24 5.71 9.49 -13.96
C THR A 24 5.93 10.42 -15.16
N LEU A 25 6.30 9.89 -16.33
CA LEU A 25 6.43 10.71 -17.55
C LEU A 25 5.07 11.28 -18.00
N VAL A 26 4.02 10.48 -17.91
CA VAL A 26 2.64 10.94 -18.17
C VAL A 26 2.24 12.04 -17.18
N ALA A 27 2.65 11.94 -15.92
CA ALA A 27 2.41 12.95 -14.90
C ALA A 27 3.00 14.31 -15.28
N ILE A 28 4.25 14.33 -15.75
CA ILE A 28 4.95 15.55 -16.18
C ILE A 28 4.19 16.23 -17.33
N TRP A 29 3.59 15.45 -18.23
CA TRP A 29 2.76 16.02 -19.29
C TRP A 29 1.37 16.48 -18.79
N LEU A 30 0.75 15.75 -17.86
CA LEU A 30 -0.58 16.05 -17.33
C LEU A 30 -0.59 17.24 -16.36
N ILE A 31 0.49 17.46 -15.60
CA ILE A 31 0.55 18.49 -14.55
C ILE A 31 0.32 19.90 -15.13
N ASP A 32 0.88 20.17 -16.31
CA ASP A 32 0.73 21.45 -17.00
C ASP A 32 -0.63 21.57 -17.68
N ARG A 33 -1.23 20.46 -18.10
CA ARG A 33 -2.53 20.46 -18.79
C ARG A 33 -3.73 20.52 -17.83
N LEU A 34 -3.75 19.70 -16.78
CA LEU A 34 -4.88 19.60 -15.85
C LEU A 34 -4.76 20.52 -14.63
N GLY A 35 -3.54 20.82 -14.18
CA GLY A 35 -3.30 21.50 -12.90
C GLY A 35 -3.07 20.51 -11.76
N ARG A 36 -2.74 21.05 -10.59
CA ARG A 36 -2.20 20.27 -9.47
C ARG A 36 -3.32 19.65 -8.64
N LYS A 37 -4.36 20.42 -8.31
CA LYS A 37 -5.46 19.96 -7.43
C LYS A 37 -6.29 18.85 -8.09
N PRO A 38 -6.76 18.97 -9.35
CA PRO A 38 -7.48 17.88 -10.02
C PRO A 38 -6.66 16.60 -10.13
N LEU A 39 -5.36 16.72 -10.40
CA LEU A 39 -4.48 15.56 -10.56
C LEU A 39 -4.26 14.83 -9.23
N LEU A 40 -4.12 15.58 -8.13
CA LEU A 40 -4.10 15.01 -6.77
C LEU A 40 -5.41 14.30 -6.42
N LEU A 41 -6.57 14.89 -6.75
CA LEU A 41 -7.88 14.27 -6.49
C LEU A 41 -8.09 12.99 -7.29
N ILE A 42 -7.75 12.99 -8.59
CA ILE A 42 -7.88 11.81 -9.45
C ILE A 42 -6.99 10.68 -8.94
N GLY A 43 -5.72 10.97 -8.66
CA GLY A 43 -4.79 9.94 -8.22
C GLY A 43 -5.13 9.38 -6.83
N THR A 44 -5.47 10.23 -5.86
CA THR A 44 -5.91 9.76 -4.53
C THR A 44 -7.21 8.95 -4.58
N SER A 45 -8.12 9.29 -5.51
CA SER A 45 -9.33 8.49 -5.77
C SER A 45 -9.01 7.09 -6.29
N PHE A 46 -8.16 6.98 -7.30
CA PHE A 46 -7.77 5.67 -7.82
C PHE A 46 -6.91 4.87 -6.83
N MET A 47 -6.09 5.52 -6.00
CA MET A 47 -5.39 4.86 -4.89
C MET A 47 -6.37 4.27 -3.86
N THR A 48 -7.42 5.02 -3.51
CA THR A 48 -8.48 4.51 -2.62
C THR A 48 -9.16 3.30 -3.23
N ILE A 49 -9.52 3.35 -4.52
CA ILE A 49 -10.11 2.21 -5.24
C ILE A 49 -9.17 1.01 -5.22
N ALA A 50 -7.87 1.21 -5.48
CA ALA A 50 -6.88 0.14 -5.45
C ALA A 50 -6.76 -0.53 -4.07
N LEU A 51 -6.77 0.26 -3.00
CA LEU A 51 -6.73 -0.26 -1.63
C LEU A 51 -8.02 -1.01 -1.26
N LEU A 52 -9.18 -0.56 -1.76
CA LEU A 52 -10.44 -1.28 -1.61
C LEU A 52 -10.44 -2.60 -2.40
N MET A 53 -9.88 -2.62 -3.60
CA MET A 53 -9.71 -3.85 -4.39
C MET A 53 -8.80 -4.85 -3.68
N ALA A 54 -7.68 -4.38 -3.10
CA ALA A 54 -6.80 -5.23 -2.29
C ALA A 54 -7.54 -5.77 -1.05
N THR A 55 -8.26 -4.90 -0.33
CA THR A 55 -9.10 -5.29 0.82
C THR A 55 -10.09 -6.39 0.44
N PHE A 56 -10.80 -6.21 -0.68
CA PHE A 56 -11.75 -7.21 -1.19
C PHE A 56 -11.06 -8.52 -1.58
N ALA A 57 -9.89 -8.46 -2.21
CA ALA A 57 -9.12 -9.65 -2.58
C ALA A 57 -8.72 -10.46 -1.34
N PHE A 58 -8.20 -9.81 -0.29
CA PHE A 58 -7.81 -10.47 0.95
C PHE A 58 -8.99 -10.93 1.79
N ASN A 59 -10.13 -10.24 1.72
CA ASN A 59 -11.35 -10.68 2.40
C ASN A 59 -11.87 -12.02 1.86
N ASN A 60 -11.67 -12.28 0.57
CA ASN A 60 -12.09 -13.52 -0.08
C ASN A 60 -10.97 -14.57 -0.15
N ALA A 61 -9.88 -14.37 0.59
CA ALA A 61 -8.78 -15.32 0.62
C ALA A 61 -9.10 -16.50 1.54
N SER A 62 -8.83 -17.72 1.06
CA SER A 62 -8.88 -18.94 1.86
C SER A 62 -7.48 -19.45 2.17
N TYR A 63 -7.36 -20.33 3.15
CA TYR A 63 -6.08 -20.90 3.59
C TYR A 63 -6.14 -22.42 3.57
N ASP A 64 -5.40 -23.04 2.66
CA ASP A 64 -5.48 -24.47 2.37
C ASP A 64 -4.33 -25.26 2.99
N PHE A 65 -4.67 -26.27 3.79
CA PHE A 65 -3.71 -27.20 4.40
C PHE A 65 -3.62 -28.48 3.57
N ASN A 66 -2.83 -28.43 2.50
CA ASN A 66 -2.54 -29.61 1.66
C ASN A 66 -1.09 -30.10 1.90
N GLU A 67 -0.75 -31.27 1.36
CA GLU A 67 0.61 -31.84 1.48
C GLU A 67 1.68 -30.86 0.99
N ASN A 68 1.41 -30.12 -0.09
CA ASN A 68 2.36 -29.19 -0.67
C ASN A 68 2.58 -27.95 0.21
N THR A 69 1.54 -27.43 0.87
CA THR A 69 1.65 -26.26 1.77
C THR A 69 2.30 -26.66 3.10
N LEU A 70 1.94 -27.81 3.67
CA LEU A 70 2.59 -28.35 4.86
C LEU A 70 4.07 -28.68 4.64
N ASN A 71 4.46 -29.10 3.43
CA ASN A 71 5.87 -29.35 3.09
C ASN A 71 6.71 -28.08 2.93
N LYS A 72 6.08 -26.90 2.82
CA LYS A 72 6.79 -25.62 2.79
C LYS A 72 7.14 -25.09 4.18
N ILE A 73 6.56 -25.65 5.24
CA ILE A 73 6.89 -25.24 6.62
C ILE A 73 8.35 -25.58 6.89
N SER A 74 9.13 -24.57 7.26
CA SER A 74 10.57 -24.73 7.51
C SER A 74 10.85 -25.43 8.85
N ASP A 75 10.00 -25.19 9.85
CA ASP A 75 10.14 -25.71 11.21
C ASP A 75 9.47 -27.10 11.36
N PRO A 76 10.23 -28.17 11.67
CA PRO A 76 9.69 -29.52 11.83
C PRO A 76 8.66 -29.66 12.95
N GLU A 77 8.78 -28.87 14.02
CA GLU A 77 7.86 -28.92 15.15
C GLU A 77 6.50 -28.34 14.78
N ILE A 78 6.50 -27.18 14.12
CA ILE A 78 5.28 -26.55 13.58
C ILE A 78 4.61 -27.49 12.56
N LYS A 79 5.40 -28.12 11.70
CA LYS A 79 4.87 -29.05 10.69
C LYS A 79 4.17 -30.24 11.33
N THR A 80 4.76 -30.84 12.37
CA THR A 80 4.15 -31.95 13.11
C THR A 80 2.86 -31.51 13.80
N ALA A 81 2.89 -30.35 14.47
CA ALA A 81 1.76 -29.83 15.23
C ALA A 81 0.54 -29.47 14.35
N LEU A 82 0.78 -29.10 13.09
CA LEU A 82 -0.28 -28.73 12.12
C LEU A 82 -0.65 -29.87 11.15
N ALA A 83 -0.04 -31.05 11.31
CA ALA A 83 -0.30 -32.18 10.42
C ALA A 83 -1.76 -32.68 10.50
N ASP A 84 -2.45 -32.43 11.61
CA ASP A 84 -3.85 -32.78 11.84
C ASP A 84 -4.84 -31.84 11.12
N LEU A 85 -4.39 -30.67 10.66
CA LEU A 85 -5.16 -29.76 9.83
C LEU A 85 -5.14 -30.14 8.34
N ARG A 86 -4.43 -31.20 7.97
CA ARG A 86 -4.34 -31.69 6.59
C ARG A 86 -5.73 -31.96 6.00
N GLY A 87 -5.96 -31.40 4.81
CA GLY A 87 -7.23 -31.48 4.08
C GLY A 87 -8.27 -30.44 4.49
N LYS A 88 -7.99 -29.60 5.52
CA LYS A 88 -8.86 -28.50 5.91
C LYS A 88 -8.54 -27.23 5.12
N SER A 89 -9.57 -26.41 4.93
CA SER A 89 -9.48 -25.06 4.40
C SER A 89 -10.16 -24.10 5.36
N PHE A 90 -9.62 -22.89 5.48
CA PHE A 90 -10.15 -21.85 6.35
C PHE A 90 -10.46 -20.59 5.54
N ASP A 91 -11.70 -20.13 5.62
CA ASP A 91 -12.15 -18.89 4.99
C ASP A 91 -11.76 -17.70 5.88
N GLY A 92 -10.61 -17.10 5.57
CA GLY A 92 -10.09 -15.93 6.27
C GLY A 92 -9.09 -16.23 7.40
N GLN A 93 -8.21 -15.25 7.62
CA GLN A 93 -7.06 -15.35 8.52
C GLN A 93 -7.46 -15.49 10.00
N SER A 94 -8.60 -14.93 10.41
CA SER A 94 -9.05 -14.98 11.80
C SER A 94 -9.39 -16.41 12.24
N VAL A 95 -10.16 -17.13 11.42
CA VAL A 95 -10.56 -18.53 11.68
C VAL A 95 -9.33 -19.43 11.73
N LEU A 96 -8.41 -19.24 10.77
CA LEU A 96 -7.13 -19.93 10.73
C LEU A 96 -6.36 -19.75 12.04
N PHE A 97 -6.22 -18.50 12.50
CA PHE A 97 -5.43 -18.19 13.69
C PHE A 97 -6.04 -18.77 14.96
N THR A 98 -7.37 -18.79 15.09
CA THR A 98 -8.04 -19.43 16.22
C THR A 98 -7.71 -20.92 16.30
N GLU A 99 -7.74 -21.64 15.17
CA GLU A 99 -7.45 -23.07 15.14
C GLU A 99 -5.96 -23.36 15.39
N VAL A 100 -5.07 -22.66 14.68
CA VAL A 100 -3.61 -22.86 14.79
C VAL A 100 -3.09 -22.51 16.18
N GLN A 101 -3.64 -21.49 16.83
CA GLN A 101 -3.22 -21.08 18.17
C GLN A 101 -3.49 -22.17 19.23
N THR A 102 -4.47 -23.05 19.02
CA THR A 102 -4.72 -24.18 19.95
C THR A 102 -3.68 -25.30 19.82
N LYS A 103 -2.90 -25.31 18.72
CA LYS A 103 -1.95 -26.37 18.37
C LYS A 103 -0.50 -25.99 18.60
N LEU A 104 -0.20 -24.69 18.61
CA LEU A 104 1.16 -24.16 18.71
C LEU A 104 1.37 -23.44 20.04
N ASN A 105 2.61 -23.48 20.54
CA ASN A 105 3.03 -22.58 21.61
C ASN A 105 3.18 -21.14 21.08
N GLU A 106 3.35 -20.17 21.98
CA GLU A 106 3.40 -18.75 21.60
C GLU A 106 4.54 -18.42 20.60
N GLU A 107 5.72 -19.00 20.80
CA GLU A 107 6.88 -18.77 19.92
C GLU A 107 6.65 -19.37 18.52
N GLN A 108 6.15 -20.60 18.45
CA GLN A 108 5.81 -21.31 17.22
C GLN A 108 4.69 -20.58 16.47
N PHE A 109 3.67 -20.08 17.19
CA PHE A 109 2.59 -19.30 16.61
C PHE A 109 3.09 -17.99 15.99
N LEU A 110 3.98 -17.27 16.68
CA LEU A 110 4.59 -16.05 16.14
C LEU A 110 5.44 -16.34 14.89
N LYS A 111 6.23 -17.43 14.89
CA LYS A 111 6.99 -17.85 13.70
C LYS A 111 6.06 -18.18 12.54
N PHE A 112 4.98 -18.92 12.80
CA PHE A 112 3.98 -19.26 11.79
C PHE A 112 3.35 -18.00 11.17
N LYS A 113 2.91 -17.05 12.01
CA LYS A 113 2.29 -15.79 11.57
C LYS A 113 3.21 -14.94 10.71
N ARG A 114 4.52 -14.94 10.97
CA ARG A 114 5.49 -14.08 10.28
C ARG A 114 6.01 -14.69 8.99
N ASN A 115 6.28 -16.00 9.00
CA ASN A 115 7.09 -16.62 7.96
C ASN A 115 6.32 -17.65 7.13
N GLU A 116 5.27 -18.26 7.70
CA GLU A 116 4.66 -19.45 7.09
C GLU A 116 3.27 -19.19 6.53
N ILE A 117 2.47 -18.29 7.12
CA ILE A 117 1.08 -18.05 6.69
C ILE A 117 0.92 -17.78 5.18
N THR A 118 1.88 -17.08 4.57
CA THR A 118 1.84 -16.73 3.15
C THR A 118 1.94 -17.95 2.22
N ASN A 119 2.43 -19.09 2.73
CA ASN A 119 2.50 -20.34 1.97
C ASN A 119 1.14 -21.02 1.81
N PHE A 120 0.16 -20.69 2.66
CA PHE A 120 -1.15 -21.33 2.74
C PHE A 120 -2.26 -20.56 2.02
N ILE A 121 -2.04 -19.27 1.78
CA ILE A 121 -3.05 -18.38 1.21
C ILE A 121 -3.39 -18.75 -0.24
N GLN A 122 -4.68 -18.91 -0.52
CA GLN A 122 -5.26 -18.97 -1.85
C GLN A 122 -6.04 -17.68 -2.08
N ILE A 123 -5.60 -16.91 -3.07
CA ILE A 123 -6.15 -15.60 -3.39
C ILE A 123 -6.08 -15.38 -4.88
N ASN A 124 -6.99 -14.56 -5.42
CA ASN A 124 -6.94 -14.12 -6.80
C ASN A 124 -5.71 -13.20 -7.00
N ALA A 125 -4.57 -13.80 -7.34
CA ALA A 125 -3.29 -13.10 -7.53
C ALA A 125 -3.37 -12.05 -8.65
N THR A 126 -4.18 -12.29 -9.68
CA THR A 126 -4.40 -11.32 -10.76
C THR A 126 -5.09 -10.06 -10.25
N LEU A 127 -6.11 -10.20 -9.41
CA LEU A 127 -6.80 -9.06 -8.80
C LEU A 127 -5.86 -8.25 -7.89
N VAL A 128 -5.06 -8.94 -7.07
CA VAL A 128 -4.04 -8.29 -6.21
C VAL A 128 -3.01 -7.54 -7.07
N LEU A 129 -2.55 -8.16 -8.16
CA LEU A 129 -1.61 -7.52 -9.08
C LEU A 129 -2.21 -6.27 -9.74
N ILE A 130 -3.47 -6.34 -10.21
CA ILE A 130 -4.17 -5.18 -10.77
C ILE A 130 -4.28 -4.06 -9.73
N ALA A 131 -4.63 -4.40 -8.48
CA ALA A 131 -4.70 -3.43 -7.39
C ALA A 131 -3.34 -2.75 -7.14
N ILE A 132 -2.24 -3.53 -7.07
CA ILE A 132 -0.89 -2.98 -6.89
C ILE A 132 -0.51 -2.05 -8.05
N LEU A 133 -0.73 -2.49 -9.30
CA LEU A 133 -0.39 -1.68 -10.48
C LEU A 133 -1.22 -0.40 -10.55
N LEU A 134 -2.52 -0.48 -10.24
CA LEU A 134 -3.38 0.70 -10.18
C LEU A 134 -2.91 1.67 -9.09
N TYR A 135 -2.56 1.16 -7.91
CA TYR A 135 -2.03 2.00 -6.81
C TYR A 135 -0.74 2.71 -7.24
N VAL A 136 0.22 1.97 -7.80
CA VAL A 136 1.52 2.51 -8.23
C VAL A 136 1.35 3.52 -9.36
N ALA A 137 0.55 3.21 -10.38
CA ALA A 137 0.25 4.13 -11.47
C ALA A 137 -0.40 5.44 -10.96
N SER A 138 -1.38 5.31 -10.05
CA SER A 138 -2.10 6.46 -9.49
C SER A 138 -1.20 7.34 -8.63
N PHE A 139 -0.31 6.74 -7.84
CA PHE A 139 0.69 7.45 -7.06
C PHE A 139 1.68 8.18 -7.97
N ALA A 140 2.18 7.51 -9.02
CA ALA A 140 3.14 8.06 -9.97
C ALA A 140 2.58 9.28 -10.74
N ILE A 141 1.29 9.26 -11.08
CA ILE A 141 0.62 10.40 -11.74
C ILE A 141 0.39 11.58 -10.80
N SER A 142 0.18 11.33 -9.50
CA SER A 142 -0.32 12.33 -8.56
C SER A 142 0.67 12.68 -7.45
N LEU A 143 0.58 12.01 -6.30
CA LEU A 143 1.33 12.33 -5.08
C LEU A 143 2.84 12.37 -5.31
N GLY A 144 3.38 11.55 -6.20
CA GLY A 144 4.82 11.56 -6.51
C GLY A 144 5.31 12.94 -6.96
N PRO A 145 5.03 13.38 -8.19
CA PRO A 145 5.52 14.66 -8.70
C PRO A 145 4.72 15.87 -8.20
N VAL A 146 3.39 15.76 -8.13
CA VAL A 146 2.51 16.92 -7.92
C VAL A 146 2.64 17.48 -6.52
N MET A 147 2.84 16.64 -5.50
CA MET A 147 3.02 17.09 -4.12
C MET A 147 4.23 18.01 -3.99
N TRP A 148 5.38 17.59 -4.54
CA TRP A 148 6.63 18.37 -4.46
C TRP A 148 6.56 19.64 -5.30
N THR A 149 5.94 19.59 -6.48
CA THR A 149 5.69 20.78 -7.28
C THR A 149 4.82 21.79 -6.53
N LEU A 150 3.71 21.33 -5.95
CA LEU A 150 2.77 22.18 -5.21
C LEU A 150 3.42 22.85 -3.98
N ILE A 151 4.23 22.10 -3.21
CA ILE A 151 5.00 22.68 -2.09
C ILE A 151 5.92 23.80 -2.60
N SER A 152 6.61 23.58 -3.73
CA SER A 152 7.52 24.58 -4.28
C SER A 152 6.81 25.82 -4.84
N GLU A 153 5.54 25.72 -5.20
CA GLU A 153 4.71 26.80 -5.74
C GLU A 153 4.01 27.61 -4.65
N ILE A 154 3.63 26.97 -3.54
CA ILE A 154 2.91 27.62 -2.42
C ILE A 154 3.85 28.46 -1.55
N PHE A 155 5.09 28.02 -1.34
CA PHE A 155 5.98 28.70 -0.41
C PHE A 155 6.77 29.85 -1.05
N PRO A 156 6.86 31.02 -0.38
CA PRO A 156 7.65 32.15 -0.85
C PRO A 156 9.14 31.81 -0.97
N SER A 157 9.82 32.39 -1.95
CA SER A 157 11.23 32.11 -2.25
C SER A 157 12.19 32.27 -1.05
N LYS A 158 11.85 33.16 -0.10
CA LYS A 158 12.67 33.42 1.10
C LYS A 158 12.67 32.26 2.09
N ILE A 159 11.57 31.50 2.20
CA ILE A 159 11.42 30.40 3.18
C ILE A 159 11.31 29.03 2.54
N LYS A 160 11.26 28.95 1.20
CA LYS A 160 11.04 27.73 0.42
C LYS A 160 11.97 26.58 0.83
N GLY A 161 13.27 26.85 1.00
CA GLY A 161 14.24 25.82 1.40
C GLY A 161 13.94 25.23 2.79
N ILE A 162 13.56 26.08 3.75
CA ILE A 162 13.19 25.64 5.11
C ILE A 162 11.89 24.83 5.05
N ALA A 163 10.88 25.33 4.33
CA ALA A 163 9.58 24.67 4.20
C ALA A 163 9.71 23.27 3.57
N ILE A 164 10.45 23.13 2.47
CA ILE A 164 10.72 21.83 1.83
C ILE A 164 11.41 20.88 2.80
N SER A 165 12.38 21.37 3.59
CA SER A 165 13.10 20.55 4.56
C SER A 165 12.18 20.05 5.69
N VAL A 166 11.32 20.92 6.22
CA VAL A 166 10.34 20.56 7.27
C VAL A 166 9.33 19.54 6.74
N VAL A 167 8.78 19.77 5.53
CA VAL A 167 7.87 18.80 4.90
C VAL A 167 8.58 17.47 4.65
N GLY A 168 9.82 17.49 4.17
CA GLY A 168 10.63 16.30 3.96
C GLY A 168 10.90 15.52 5.25
N PHE A 169 11.14 16.21 6.37
CA PHE A 169 11.28 15.61 7.68
C PHE A 169 10.01 14.88 8.12
N PHE A 170 8.85 15.54 8.06
CA PHE A 170 7.57 14.91 8.43
C PHE A 170 7.20 13.78 7.48
N ASN A 171 7.42 13.93 6.17
CA ASN A 171 7.23 12.87 5.19
C ASN A 171 8.08 11.63 5.53
N SER A 172 9.35 11.84 5.88
CA SER A 172 10.26 10.76 6.27
C SER A 172 9.85 10.11 7.58
N LEU A 173 9.41 10.91 8.57
CA LEU A 173 8.92 10.42 9.86
C LEU A 173 7.68 9.54 9.68
N VAL A 174 6.68 10.01 8.92
CA VAL A 174 5.47 9.23 8.63
C VAL A 174 5.82 7.96 7.85
N SER A 175 6.71 8.04 6.87
CA SER A 175 7.17 6.86 6.10
C SER A 175 7.86 5.84 7.00
N PHE A 176 8.70 6.28 7.93
CA PHE A 176 9.33 5.42 8.92
C PHE A 176 8.28 4.76 9.83
N SER A 177 7.35 5.54 10.39
CA SER A 177 6.28 5.02 11.24
C SER A 177 5.43 3.97 10.53
N VAL A 178 4.99 4.25 9.29
CA VAL A 178 4.24 3.29 8.47
C VAL A 178 5.05 2.01 8.24
N THR A 179 6.34 2.14 7.92
CA THR A 179 7.22 0.97 7.69
C THR A 179 7.34 0.09 8.93
N GLN A 180 7.31 0.66 10.14
CA GLN A 180 7.36 -0.12 11.38
C GLN A 180 6.00 -0.68 11.81
N VAL A 181 4.92 0.09 11.60
CA VAL A 181 3.57 -0.29 12.02
C VAL A 181 2.96 -1.32 11.08
N PHE A 182 3.25 -1.25 9.77
CA PHE A 182 2.63 -2.12 8.76
C PHE A 182 2.86 -3.62 9.00
N PRO A 183 4.08 -4.13 9.30
CA PRO A 183 4.27 -5.54 9.64
C PRO A 183 3.52 -5.96 10.90
N TRP A 184 3.39 -5.07 11.88
CA TRP A 184 2.63 -5.31 13.10
C TRP A 184 1.13 -5.40 12.80
N GLU A 185 0.60 -4.53 11.94
CA GLU A 185 -0.81 -4.58 11.50
C GLU A 185 -1.09 -5.88 10.74
N LEU A 186 -0.24 -6.27 9.78
CA LEU A 186 -0.42 -7.52 9.03
C LEU A 186 -0.42 -8.76 9.95
N SER A 187 0.44 -8.75 10.96
CA SER A 187 0.54 -9.86 11.91
C SER A 187 -0.67 -9.90 12.85
N ASN A 188 -1.19 -8.77 13.32
CA ASN A 188 -2.20 -8.74 14.38
C ASN A 188 -3.63 -8.51 13.87
N LEU A 189 -3.80 -7.61 12.92
CA LEU A 189 -5.10 -7.26 12.34
C LEU A 189 -5.40 -8.06 11.07
N GLY A 190 -4.36 -8.55 10.40
CA GLY A 190 -4.46 -9.25 9.13
C GLY A 190 -4.62 -8.31 7.93
N PRO A 191 -4.34 -8.79 6.72
CA PRO A 191 -4.24 -7.96 5.52
C PRO A 191 -5.55 -7.23 5.20
N THR A 192 -6.70 -7.88 5.36
CA THR A 192 -8.01 -7.26 5.09
C THR A 192 -8.22 -5.99 5.89
N VAL A 193 -8.01 -6.03 7.21
CA VAL A 193 -8.20 -4.88 8.09
C VAL A 193 -7.12 -3.83 7.85
N THR A 194 -5.86 -4.26 7.67
CA THR A 194 -4.74 -3.37 7.34
C THR A 194 -5.04 -2.54 6.10
N PHE A 195 -5.34 -3.16 4.96
CA PHE A 195 -5.63 -2.44 3.72
C PHE A 195 -6.91 -1.59 3.83
N ALA A 196 -7.90 -1.99 4.62
CA ALA A 196 -9.10 -1.18 4.88
C ALA A 196 -8.77 0.11 5.66
N ILE A 197 -7.87 0.05 6.64
CA ILE A 197 -7.37 1.23 7.36
C ILE A 197 -6.69 2.20 6.39
N TYR A 198 -5.80 1.71 5.53
CA TYR A 198 -5.16 2.57 4.52
C TYR A 198 -6.16 3.11 3.49
N ALA A 199 -7.17 2.35 3.09
CA ALA A 199 -8.24 2.83 2.22
C ALA A 199 -9.02 3.98 2.86
N LEU A 200 -9.34 3.88 4.16
CA LEU A 200 -9.98 4.94 4.92
C LEU A 200 -9.09 6.18 5.03
N LEU A 201 -7.80 6.01 5.35
CA LEU A 201 -6.84 7.11 5.39
C LEU A 201 -6.70 7.80 4.03
N SER A 202 -6.67 7.02 2.93
CA SER A 202 -6.63 7.55 1.57
C SER A 202 -7.91 8.33 1.24
N PHE A 203 -9.07 7.84 1.67
CA PHE A 203 -10.34 8.57 1.52
C PHE A 203 -10.36 9.89 2.31
N ILE A 204 -9.86 9.89 3.54
CA ILE A 204 -9.69 11.12 4.34
C ILE A 204 -8.74 12.09 3.61
N ALA A 205 -7.68 11.58 2.97
CA ALA A 205 -6.79 12.40 2.16
C ALA A 205 -7.50 13.04 0.95
N ILE A 206 -8.44 12.34 0.30
CA ILE A 206 -9.29 12.93 -0.75
C ILE A 206 -10.07 14.13 -0.22
N LEU A 207 -10.72 13.97 0.94
CA LEU A 207 -11.47 15.06 1.58
C LEU A 207 -10.57 16.24 1.95
N PHE A 208 -9.36 15.95 2.43
CA PHE A 208 -8.36 16.96 2.74
C PHE A 208 -7.93 17.72 1.48
N VAL A 209 -7.58 17.02 0.40
CA VAL A 209 -7.19 17.64 -0.88
C VAL A 209 -8.35 18.47 -1.45
N TYR A 210 -9.56 17.95 -1.40
CA TYR A 210 -10.73 18.67 -1.89
C TYR A 210 -10.95 19.99 -1.16
N LYS A 211 -10.83 19.98 0.18
CA LYS A 211 -11.13 21.12 1.04
C LYS A 211 -9.99 22.12 1.17
N TYR A 212 -8.76 21.66 1.38
CA TYR A 212 -7.64 22.51 1.81
C TYR A 212 -6.59 22.79 0.72
N VAL A 213 -6.48 21.92 -0.29
CA VAL A 213 -5.50 22.16 -1.37
C VAL A 213 -6.08 23.17 -2.35
N ILE A 214 -5.29 24.19 -2.69
CA ILE A 214 -5.62 25.20 -3.69
C ILE A 214 -4.99 24.85 -5.04
N GLU A 215 -5.63 25.29 -6.13
CA GLU A 215 -5.02 25.19 -7.46
C GLU A 215 -3.98 26.30 -7.64
N THR A 216 -2.78 25.90 -8.07
CA THR A 216 -1.61 26.77 -8.28
C THR A 216 -1.30 27.01 -9.75
N LYS A 217 -1.90 26.23 -10.66
CA LYS A 217 -1.67 26.38 -12.10
C LYS A 217 -2.01 27.80 -12.58
N GLY A 218 -1.02 28.43 -13.21
CA GLY A 218 -1.17 29.73 -13.89
C GLY A 218 -1.30 30.93 -12.95
N LYS A 219 -1.06 30.75 -11.65
CA LYS A 219 -1.09 31.84 -10.66
C LYS A 219 0.31 32.33 -10.33
N THR A 220 0.44 33.62 -10.06
CA THR A 220 1.69 34.17 -9.50
C THR A 220 1.80 33.86 -8.02
N LEU A 221 3.02 33.98 -7.46
CA LEU A 221 3.24 33.79 -6.02
C LEU A 221 2.43 34.79 -5.19
N GLU A 222 2.31 36.04 -5.66
CA GLU A 222 1.57 37.11 -5.00
C GLU A 222 0.05 36.80 -4.95
N GLU A 223 -0.51 36.31 -6.07
CA GLU A 223 -1.90 35.86 -6.13
C GLU A 223 -2.18 34.67 -5.18
N LEU A 224 -1.20 33.77 -5.04
CA LEU A 224 -1.29 32.64 -4.11
C LEU A 224 -1.25 33.12 -2.66
N GLU A 225 -0.33 34.02 -2.31
CA GLU A 225 -0.23 34.61 -0.98
C GLU A 225 -1.54 35.32 -0.58
N GLU A 226 -2.12 36.15 -1.45
CA GLU A 226 -3.42 36.78 -1.19
C GLU A 226 -4.54 35.75 -0.99
N SER A 227 -4.56 34.68 -1.80
CA SER A 227 -5.57 33.63 -1.70
C SER A 227 -5.48 32.82 -0.40
N LEU A 228 -4.26 32.64 0.13
CA LEU A 228 -4.01 31.91 1.38
C LEU A 228 -4.27 32.77 2.62
N ILE A 229 -4.12 34.09 2.52
CA ILE A 229 -4.42 35.02 3.62
C ILE A 229 -5.94 35.23 3.77
N ARG A 230 -6.71 35.09 2.68
CA ARG A 230 -8.18 35.27 2.66
C ARG A 230 -9.00 34.00 2.91
N ALA A 231 -8.38 32.81 2.90
CA ALA A 231 -9.03 31.50 3.07
C ALA A 231 -9.01 31.03 4.53
#